data_AF-I2J994-F1
#
_entry.id   AF-I2J994-F1
#
_cell.length_a   1.000
_cell.length_b   1.000
_cell.length_c   1.000
_cell.angle_alpha   90.00
_cell.angle_beta   90.00
_cell.angle_gamma   90.00
#
_symmetry.space_group_name_H-M   'P 1'
#
loop_
_entity.id
_entity.type
_entity.pdbx_description
1 polymer ?
#
loop_
_entity_poly.entity_id
_entity_poly.type
_entity_poly.pdbx_seq_one_letter_code
_entity_poly.pdbx_strand_id
1 'polypeptide(L)'
;MHRKTVIDFRALGERYTFTQPIKELKTRDLAEVTDLLAQVESYQEQGYYVVGYVSYEAAPAFEEKLVVHEGPLLGEYLLYFTIHDSVEKSSIPLTYEEVDLPSNWQEVTSAEDYEKAIAQIHHHLRQGDTYQVNYTVQLKQELSANPFAIYNRMVVEQEAGYNAYVEHDDMAVISMSPELFFEQNDRELTTRPMKGTTKRGLTDAEDLKEAAWLEQDPKNRSENMMIVDLLRNDMNRLSEVGSEHVERLCQVEQYSTVWQMTSTIKSQLRPDIDLVEIFRSLFPCGSITGAPKIATMEIIKDLEPQARGVYCGTIGILLPNGRRIFNVAIRTIQLHREQAIYGVGGGITWDSTWESEYREVQQKAAVLYRKQPRFQLITTGKISQKTLLFEKQHLERLQKASRYFTFPFEEAGLIEAIEKECQACDFHQDYRLRISLNKSGKIEIDRQVLTPLSYSFCQAKLCLQEADLQQAFTYFKTTHRPHLTMGEQEIIYYTVDGKLLETSIGNLVLKMDGKLYTPPSQLGLLPGIYRQHLLESGEVEEKILTISDLELAEAIYGCNAVRGLYELSVKEN
;
A
#
# COMPACT_ATOMS: atom_id res chain seq x y z
N MET A 1 13.66 -0.89 -30.17
CA MET A 1 14.58 -1.85 -29.57
C MET A 1 14.35 -1.87 -28.07
N HIS A 2 14.60 -3.01 -27.42
CA HIS A 2 14.59 -3.11 -25.96
C HIS A 2 15.54 -2.09 -25.33
N ARG A 3 15.15 -1.52 -24.19
CA ARG A 3 16.01 -0.65 -23.38
C ARG A 3 16.22 -1.20 -21.98
N LYS A 4 15.13 -1.52 -21.28
CA LYS A 4 15.18 -2.01 -19.90
C LYS A 4 13.89 -2.70 -19.48
N THR A 5 13.99 -3.82 -18.79
CA THR A 5 12.90 -4.39 -17.98
C THR A 5 13.35 -4.50 -16.53
N VAL A 6 12.49 -4.08 -15.58
CA VAL A 6 12.71 -4.28 -14.14
C VAL A 6 11.51 -4.98 -13.53
N ILE A 7 11.77 -6.01 -12.73
CA ILE A 7 10.78 -6.77 -11.99
C ILE A 7 11.08 -6.62 -10.49
N ASP A 8 10.16 -6.00 -9.75
CA ASP A 8 10.21 -5.82 -8.28
C ASP A 8 9.03 -6.58 -7.65
N PHE A 9 8.87 -7.85 -8.01
CA PHE A 9 7.85 -8.72 -7.41
C PHE A 9 8.28 -9.09 -6.00
N ARG A 10 7.45 -8.80 -4.99
CA ARG A 10 7.76 -9.10 -3.58
C ARG A 10 8.10 -10.58 -3.36
N ALA A 11 7.50 -11.49 -4.14
CA ALA A 11 7.74 -12.93 -4.10
C ALA A 11 9.17 -13.36 -4.54
N LEU A 12 9.95 -12.45 -5.14
CA LEU A 12 11.36 -12.65 -5.47
C LEU A 12 12.31 -12.07 -4.41
N GLY A 13 11.83 -11.17 -3.54
CA GLY A 13 12.60 -10.55 -2.46
C GLY A 13 13.62 -9.48 -2.89
N GLU A 14 14.01 -9.45 -4.16
CA GLU A 14 15.00 -8.54 -4.73
C GLU A 14 14.50 -7.92 -6.04
N ARG A 15 15.14 -6.84 -6.46
CA ARG A 15 14.97 -6.22 -7.78
C ARG A 15 15.72 -7.00 -8.84
N TYR A 16 15.05 -7.33 -9.94
CA TYR A 16 15.64 -7.99 -11.10
C TYR A 16 15.66 -7.02 -12.29
N THR A 17 16.85 -6.67 -12.79
CA THR A 17 17.03 -5.71 -13.89
C THR A 17 17.65 -6.38 -15.13
N PHE A 18 17.01 -6.15 -16.27
CA PHE A 18 17.34 -6.72 -17.57
C PHE A 18 17.56 -5.61 -18.59
N THR A 19 18.68 -5.62 -19.33
CA THR A 19 19.04 -4.55 -20.27
C THR A 19 19.63 -5.04 -21.59
N GLN A 20 20.15 -6.27 -21.65
CA GLN A 20 20.87 -6.81 -22.81
C GLN A 20 20.24 -8.13 -23.27
N PRO A 21 19.09 -8.08 -23.97
CA PRO A 21 18.42 -9.29 -24.41
C PRO A 21 19.21 -9.97 -25.52
N ILE A 22 19.26 -11.30 -25.46
CA ILE A 22 19.78 -12.12 -26.54
C ILE A 22 18.77 -12.25 -27.69
N LYS A 23 17.48 -12.05 -27.40
CA LYS A 23 16.38 -12.07 -28.38
C LYS A 23 15.18 -11.26 -27.87
N GLU A 24 14.49 -10.59 -28.79
CA GLU A 24 13.17 -10.01 -28.57
C GLU A 24 12.12 -10.86 -29.30
N LEU A 25 11.11 -11.34 -28.59
CA LEU A 25 9.92 -11.99 -29.14
C LEU A 25 8.76 -10.98 -29.06
N LYS A 26 8.30 -10.47 -30.20
CA LYS A 26 7.28 -9.43 -30.21
C LYS A 26 6.42 -9.47 -31.47
N THR A 27 5.13 -9.18 -31.31
CA THR A 27 4.21 -9.11 -32.45
C THR A 27 3.07 -8.11 -32.24
N ARG A 28 2.57 -7.57 -33.34
CA ARG A 28 1.29 -6.85 -33.43
C ARG A 28 0.25 -7.64 -34.23
N ASP A 29 0.62 -8.81 -34.74
CA ASP A 29 -0.26 -9.72 -35.44
C ASP A 29 -0.82 -10.73 -34.44
N LEU A 30 -2.14 -10.80 -34.38
CA LEU A 30 -2.87 -11.71 -33.50
C LEU A 30 -2.52 -13.18 -33.82
N ALA A 31 -2.30 -13.51 -35.09
CA ALA A 31 -2.01 -14.88 -35.53
C ALA A 31 -0.67 -15.41 -35.00
N GLU A 32 0.27 -14.52 -34.66
CA GLU A 32 1.61 -14.90 -34.17
C GLU A 32 1.68 -15.04 -32.64
N VAL A 33 0.64 -14.61 -31.90
CA VAL A 33 0.68 -14.51 -30.43
C VAL A 33 0.93 -15.87 -29.78
N THR A 34 0.18 -16.90 -30.14
CA THR A 34 0.31 -18.23 -29.52
C THR A 34 1.66 -18.89 -29.85
N ASP A 35 2.14 -18.72 -31.08
CA ASP A 35 3.42 -19.29 -31.53
C ASP A 35 4.61 -18.63 -30.84
N LEU A 36 4.55 -17.30 -30.62
CA LEU A 36 5.57 -16.59 -29.85
C LEU A 36 5.49 -16.91 -28.35
N LEU A 37 4.30 -17.14 -27.81
CA LEU A 37 4.15 -17.57 -26.41
C LEU A 37 4.70 -18.98 -26.18
N ALA A 38 4.54 -19.89 -27.13
CA ALA A 38 5.18 -21.21 -27.10
C ALA A 38 6.73 -21.08 -27.14
N GLN A 39 7.26 -20.14 -27.93
CA GLN A 39 8.71 -19.86 -27.92
C GLN A 39 9.18 -19.28 -26.58
N VAL A 40 8.37 -18.44 -25.91
CA VAL A 40 8.68 -17.91 -24.57
C VAL A 40 8.90 -19.06 -23.58
N GLU A 41 8.01 -20.04 -23.55
CA GLU A 41 8.17 -21.24 -22.71
C GLU A 41 9.39 -22.06 -23.11
N SER A 42 9.60 -22.30 -24.40
CA SER A 42 10.78 -23.05 -24.88
C SER A 42 12.11 -22.42 -24.48
N TYR A 43 12.21 -21.09 -24.45
CA TYR A 43 13.42 -20.42 -23.95
C TYR A 43 13.59 -20.57 -22.44
N GLN A 44 12.50 -20.55 -21.67
CA GLN A 44 12.58 -20.84 -20.23
C GLN A 44 13.11 -22.25 -19.99
N GLU A 45 12.61 -23.26 -20.71
CA GLU A 45 13.03 -24.66 -20.60
C GLU A 45 14.51 -24.86 -20.96
N GLN A 46 15.05 -24.01 -21.83
CA GLN A 46 16.49 -23.97 -22.16
C GLN A 46 17.34 -23.30 -21.06
N GLY A 47 16.74 -22.80 -19.97
CA GLY A 47 17.42 -22.20 -18.84
C GLY A 47 17.64 -20.70 -18.95
N TYR A 48 16.90 -20.00 -19.81
CA TYR A 48 16.97 -18.55 -19.93
C TYR A 48 15.97 -17.85 -19.01
N TYR A 49 16.26 -16.60 -18.65
CA TYR A 49 15.27 -15.69 -18.11
C TYR A 49 14.42 -15.15 -19.26
N VAL A 50 13.09 -15.12 -19.07
CA VAL A 50 12.18 -14.52 -20.04
C VAL A 50 11.27 -13.53 -19.32
N VAL A 51 11.25 -12.28 -19.78
CA VAL A 51 10.49 -11.20 -19.14
C VAL A 51 9.76 -10.33 -20.16
N GLY A 52 8.54 -9.94 -19.84
CA GLY A 52 7.70 -9.25 -20.82
C GLY A 52 6.24 -9.10 -20.41
N TYR A 53 5.41 -8.76 -21.38
CA TYR A 53 3.97 -8.56 -21.20
C TYR A 53 3.14 -9.13 -22.35
N VAL A 54 1.86 -9.33 -22.07
CA VAL A 54 0.79 -9.60 -23.04
C VAL A 54 -0.32 -8.56 -22.81
N SER A 55 -0.71 -7.83 -23.85
CA SER A 55 -1.75 -6.80 -23.76
C SER A 55 -3.15 -7.42 -23.70
N TYR A 56 -4.12 -6.69 -23.15
CA TYR A 56 -5.52 -7.11 -23.09
C TYR A 56 -6.08 -7.47 -24.48
N GLU A 57 -5.73 -6.69 -25.51
CA GLU A 57 -6.15 -6.92 -26.90
C GLU A 57 -5.59 -8.19 -27.54
N ALA A 58 -4.68 -8.92 -26.88
CA ALA A 58 -4.23 -10.23 -27.33
C ALA A 58 -5.25 -11.35 -27.02
N ALA A 59 -6.30 -11.07 -26.25
CA ALA A 59 -7.32 -12.03 -25.85
C ALA A 59 -7.89 -12.90 -27.00
N PRO A 60 -8.20 -12.36 -28.19
CA PRO A 60 -8.79 -13.16 -29.25
C PRO A 60 -7.85 -14.22 -29.84
N ALA A 61 -6.54 -14.16 -29.56
CA ALA A 61 -5.59 -15.21 -29.95
C ALA A 61 -5.78 -16.51 -29.14
N PHE A 62 -6.44 -16.42 -27.99
CA PHE A 62 -6.64 -17.51 -27.05
C PHE A 62 -8.05 -18.08 -27.11
N GLU A 63 -9.04 -17.25 -27.44
CA GLU A 63 -10.43 -17.64 -27.73
C GLU A 63 -11.02 -16.62 -28.71
N GLU A 64 -11.36 -17.05 -29.92
CA GLU A 64 -11.79 -16.18 -31.03
C GLU A 64 -13.07 -15.38 -30.72
N LYS A 65 -13.91 -15.88 -29.80
CA LYS A 65 -15.13 -15.19 -29.37
C LYS A 65 -14.88 -14.05 -28.38
N LEU A 66 -13.67 -13.90 -27.85
CA LEU A 66 -13.34 -12.76 -27.01
C LEU A 66 -13.20 -11.52 -27.89
N VAL A 67 -14.08 -10.55 -27.67
CA VAL A 67 -14.17 -9.35 -28.49
C VAL A 67 -13.42 -8.19 -27.81
N VAL A 68 -12.62 -7.45 -28.59
CA VAL A 68 -11.82 -6.30 -28.11
C VAL A 68 -11.88 -5.14 -29.12
N HIS A 69 -11.35 -3.97 -28.74
CA HIS A 69 -11.16 -2.87 -29.69
C HIS A 69 -10.11 -3.22 -30.76
N GLU A 70 -10.30 -2.67 -31.96
CA GLU A 70 -9.35 -2.84 -33.05
C GLU A 70 -8.15 -1.91 -32.88
N GLY A 71 -6.94 -2.48 -32.97
CA GLY A 71 -5.68 -1.74 -32.90
C GLY A 71 -5.20 -1.45 -31.47
N PRO A 72 -3.94 -1.03 -31.32
CA PRO A 72 -3.33 -0.76 -30.01
C PRO A 72 -3.76 0.60 -29.44
N LEU A 73 -3.64 0.76 -28.12
CA LEU A 73 -3.92 2.01 -27.42
C LEU A 73 -2.90 3.11 -27.73
N LEU A 74 -1.60 2.81 -27.63
CA LEU A 74 -0.48 3.74 -27.90
C LEU A 74 0.58 3.16 -28.85
N GLY A 75 0.26 2.06 -29.54
CA GLY A 75 1.20 1.38 -30.44
C GLY A 75 2.03 0.28 -29.78
N GLU A 76 1.64 -0.19 -28.59
CA GLU A 76 2.20 -1.37 -27.95
C GLU A 76 2.13 -2.64 -28.83
N TYR A 77 2.87 -3.67 -28.42
CA TYR A 77 2.74 -5.00 -29.01
C TYR A 77 1.62 -5.79 -28.33
N LEU A 78 1.04 -6.76 -29.02
CA LEU A 78 0.12 -7.72 -28.40
C LEU A 78 0.87 -8.63 -27.41
N LEU A 79 2.09 -9.01 -27.78
CA LEU A 79 3.02 -9.77 -26.97
C LEU A 79 4.40 -9.15 -27.13
N TYR A 80 5.10 -8.93 -26.02
CA TYR A 80 6.49 -8.45 -26.00
C TYR A 80 7.26 -9.12 -24.87
N PHE A 81 8.17 -10.03 -25.23
CA PHE A 81 9.08 -10.68 -24.30
C PHE A 81 10.52 -10.56 -24.74
N THR A 82 11.41 -10.54 -23.75
CA THR A 82 12.85 -10.49 -23.95
C THR A 82 13.53 -11.64 -23.24
N ILE A 83 14.51 -12.23 -23.90
CA ILE A 83 15.24 -13.41 -23.43
C ILE A 83 16.61 -12.96 -22.95
N HIS A 84 17.03 -13.41 -21.76
CA HIS A 84 18.30 -13.02 -21.14
C HIS A 84 19.00 -14.24 -20.55
N ASP A 85 20.33 -14.28 -20.66
CA ASP A 85 21.19 -15.29 -20.04
C ASP A 85 21.50 -14.98 -18.57
N SER A 86 21.36 -13.72 -18.18
CA SER A 86 21.75 -13.19 -16.88
C SER A 86 20.81 -12.06 -16.45
N VAL A 87 20.87 -11.73 -15.16
CA VAL A 87 20.08 -10.66 -14.56
C VAL A 87 20.90 -9.91 -13.52
N GLU A 88 20.76 -8.60 -13.47
CA GLU A 88 21.32 -7.79 -12.38
C GLU A 88 20.34 -7.79 -11.20
N LYS A 89 20.82 -8.23 -10.04
CA LYS A 89 20.04 -8.24 -8.79
C LYS A 89 20.47 -7.12 -7.85
N SER A 90 19.50 -6.44 -7.26
CA SER A 90 19.73 -5.39 -6.26
C SER A 90 18.59 -5.36 -5.24
N SER A 91 18.73 -4.56 -4.18
CA SER A 91 17.62 -4.34 -3.25
C SER A 91 16.51 -3.52 -3.91
N ILE A 92 15.25 -3.83 -3.57
CA ILE A 92 14.11 -2.98 -3.93
C ILE A 92 14.33 -1.62 -3.26
N PRO A 93 14.20 -0.50 -4.00
CA PRO A 93 14.48 0.82 -3.46
C PRO A 93 13.53 1.17 -2.32
N LEU A 94 14.10 1.78 -1.27
CA LEU A 94 13.34 2.37 -0.15
C LEU A 94 13.26 3.90 -0.26
N THR A 95 13.98 4.49 -1.20
CA THR A 95 14.05 5.93 -1.47
C THR A 95 14.15 6.17 -2.97
N TYR A 96 13.88 7.41 -3.38
CA TYR A 96 13.97 7.85 -4.77
C TYR A 96 14.39 9.31 -4.84
N GLU A 97 14.97 9.69 -5.98
CA GLU A 97 15.24 11.08 -6.34
C GLU A 97 13.94 11.77 -6.77
N GLU A 98 13.71 12.99 -6.30
CA GLU A 98 12.49 13.73 -6.63
C GLU A 98 12.31 13.85 -8.15
N VAL A 99 11.11 13.48 -8.59
CA VAL A 99 10.71 13.47 -9.99
C VAL A 99 9.32 14.07 -10.08
N ASP A 100 9.11 14.92 -11.08
CA ASP A 100 7.79 15.50 -11.30
C ASP A 100 6.82 14.44 -11.83
N LEU A 101 5.68 14.34 -11.16
CA LEU A 101 4.53 13.53 -11.59
C LEU A 101 3.32 14.40 -11.28
N PRO A 102 2.81 15.13 -12.29
CA PRO A 102 1.75 16.10 -12.08
C PRO A 102 0.49 15.45 -11.52
N SER A 103 -0.21 16.17 -10.66
CA SER A 103 -1.45 15.68 -10.02
C SER A 103 -2.71 15.88 -10.86
N ASN A 104 -2.63 16.69 -11.91
CA ASN A 104 -3.75 17.12 -12.74
C ASN A 104 -3.94 16.23 -13.98
N TRP A 105 -4.15 14.92 -13.79
CA TRP A 105 -4.46 14.06 -14.93
C TRP A 105 -5.89 14.30 -15.40
N GLN A 106 -6.07 14.26 -16.72
CA GLN A 106 -7.36 14.53 -17.33
C GLN A 106 -8.11 13.23 -17.54
N GLU A 107 -9.27 13.10 -16.91
CA GLU A 107 -10.18 12.00 -17.19
C GLU A 107 -10.82 12.17 -18.56
N VAL A 108 -10.78 11.10 -19.37
CA VAL A 108 -11.37 11.09 -20.71
C VAL A 108 -12.89 10.96 -20.65
N THR A 109 -13.39 10.21 -19.66
CA THR A 109 -14.81 9.94 -19.46
C THR A 109 -15.43 11.00 -18.55
N SER A 110 -16.52 11.63 -19.01
CA SER A 110 -17.26 12.57 -18.17
C SER A 110 -18.11 11.83 -17.12
N ALA A 111 -18.48 12.50 -16.03
CA ALA A 111 -19.39 11.92 -15.04
C ALA A 111 -20.74 11.50 -15.64
N GLU A 112 -21.25 12.27 -16.62
CA GLU A 112 -22.51 11.95 -17.32
C GLU A 112 -22.37 10.70 -18.19
N ASP A 113 -21.24 10.52 -18.86
CA ASP A 113 -21.01 9.32 -19.68
C ASP A 113 -20.73 8.10 -18.79
N TYR A 114 -20.10 8.30 -17.63
CA TYR A 114 -19.95 7.26 -16.63
C TYR A 114 -21.32 6.79 -16.11
N GLU A 115 -22.22 7.71 -15.74
CA GLU A 115 -23.57 7.37 -15.31
C GLU A 115 -24.34 6.57 -16.38
N LYS A 116 -24.28 7.01 -17.65
CA LYS A 116 -24.90 6.28 -18.77
C LYS A 116 -24.34 4.88 -18.92
N ALA A 117 -23.02 4.71 -18.82
CA ALA A 117 -22.38 3.41 -18.91
C ALA A 117 -22.84 2.47 -17.78
N ILE A 118 -22.90 2.97 -16.54
CA ILE A 118 -23.42 2.18 -15.40
C ILE A 118 -24.89 1.78 -15.62
N ALA A 119 -25.72 2.68 -16.15
CA ALA A 119 -27.11 2.36 -16.48
C ALA A 119 -27.23 1.26 -17.55
N GLN A 120 -26.35 1.27 -18.56
CA GLN A 120 -26.27 0.21 -19.58
C GLN A 120 -25.79 -1.11 -19.00
N ILE A 121 -24.77 -1.09 -18.12
CA ILE A 121 -24.32 -2.29 -17.39
C ILE A 121 -25.47 -2.88 -16.57
N HIS A 122 -26.21 -2.06 -15.84
CA HIS A 122 -27.37 -2.51 -15.07
C HIS A 122 -28.47 -3.12 -15.96
N HIS A 123 -28.62 -2.63 -17.20
CA HIS A 123 -29.53 -3.25 -18.16
C HIS A 123 -29.09 -4.68 -18.49
N HIS A 124 -27.82 -4.89 -18.82
CA HIS A 124 -27.26 -6.22 -19.12
C HIS A 124 -27.32 -7.17 -17.91
N LEU A 125 -26.98 -6.68 -16.72
CA LEU A 125 -27.12 -7.43 -15.46
C LEU A 125 -28.57 -7.89 -15.25
N ARG A 126 -29.56 -7.01 -15.53
CA ARG A 126 -30.98 -7.33 -15.41
C ARG A 126 -31.45 -8.39 -16.43
N GLN A 127 -30.91 -8.37 -17.65
CA GLN A 127 -31.23 -9.38 -18.66
C GLN A 127 -30.55 -10.74 -18.37
N GLY A 128 -29.55 -10.75 -17.49
CA GLY A 128 -28.76 -11.95 -17.20
C GLY A 128 -27.66 -12.20 -18.25
N ASP A 129 -27.29 -11.19 -19.03
CA ASP A 129 -26.21 -11.28 -20.03
C ASP A 129 -24.84 -11.43 -19.34
N THR A 130 -24.71 -10.84 -18.15
CA THR A 130 -23.52 -10.85 -17.31
C THR A 130 -23.90 -10.76 -15.83
N TYR A 131 -22.99 -11.16 -14.94
CA TYR A 131 -23.10 -11.05 -13.48
C TYR A 131 -22.26 -9.91 -12.90
N GLN A 132 -21.20 -9.53 -13.62
CA GLN A 132 -20.29 -8.46 -13.24
C GLN A 132 -19.60 -7.93 -14.49
N VAL A 133 -19.45 -6.62 -14.61
CA VAL A 133 -18.65 -5.97 -15.65
C VAL A 133 -17.53 -5.19 -14.99
N ASN A 134 -16.27 -5.49 -15.27
CA ASN A 134 -15.16 -4.62 -14.86
C ASN A 134 -15.06 -3.43 -15.82
N TYR A 135 -15.73 -2.33 -15.49
CA TYR A 135 -15.77 -1.12 -16.30
C TYR A 135 -14.61 -0.20 -15.95
N THR A 136 -13.94 0.33 -16.98
CA THR A 136 -12.73 1.13 -16.82
C THR A 136 -12.81 2.46 -17.57
N VAL A 137 -12.08 3.44 -17.06
CA VAL A 137 -11.87 4.75 -17.68
C VAL A 137 -10.38 5.04 -17.77
N GLN A 138 -10.04 6.05 -18.55
CA GLN A 138 -8.66 6.46 -18.78
C GLN A 138 -8.40 7.87 -18.27
N LEU A 139 -7.22 8.04 -17.66
CA LEU A 139 -6.63 9.32 -17.32
C LEU A 139 -5.46 9.60 -18.26
N LYS A 140 -5.35 10.82 -18.78
CA LYS A 140 -4.29 11.26 -19.69
C LYS A 140 -3.44 12.34 -19.08
N GLN A 141 -2.14 12.30 -19.38
CA GLN A 141 -1.19 13.33 -18.98
C GLN A 141 -0.02 13.41 -19.96
N GLU A 142 0.59 14.60 -20.07
CA GLU A 142 1.90 14.76 -20.70
C GLU A 142 3.01 14.66 -19.64
N LEU A 143 3.89 13.67 -19.78
CA LEU A 143 5.01 13.41 -18.87
C LEU A 143 6.34 13.52 -19.62
N SER A 144 7.11 14.56 -19.30
CA SER A 144 8.47 14.76 -19.83
C SER A 144 9.57 14.19 -18.92
N ALA A 145 9.21 13.75 -17.71
CA ALA A 145 10.14 13.19 -16.75
C ALA A 145 10.64 11.80 -17.16
N ASN A 146 11.81 11.42 -16.64
CA ASN A 146 12.39 10.10 -16.91
C ASN A 146 11.43 8.98 -16.43
N PRO A 147 10.99 8.06 -17.32
CA PRO A 147 10.01 7.04 -16.96
C PRO A 147 10.49 6.07 -15.86
N PHE A 148 11.79 5.77 -15.84
CA PHE A 148 12.38 4.92 -14.80
C PHE A 148 12.47 5.65 -13.45
N ALA A 149 12.65 6.96 -13.44
CA ALA A 149 12.57 7.75 -12.20
C ALA A 149 11.13 7.76 -11.66
N ILE A 150 10.12 7.92 -12.54
CA ILE A 150 8.70 7.78 -12.18
C ILE A 150 8.43 6.40 -11.58
N TYR A 151 8.95 5.33 -12.21
CA TYR A 151 8.84 3.96 -11.69
C TYR A 151 9.41 3.84 -10.27
N ASN A 152 10.64 4.29 -10.02
CA ASN A 152 11.25 4.20 -8.69
C ASN A 152 10.48 5.00 -7.63
N ARG A 153 9.96 6.18 -7.98
CA ARG A 153 9.05 6.93 -7.12
C ARG A 153 7.83 6.08 -6.78
N MET A 154 7.15 5.51 -7.78
CA MET A 154 5.93 4.74 -7.53
C MET A 154 6.17 3.45 -6.74
N VAL A 155 7.29 2.74 -6.96
CA VAL A 155 7.65 1.55 -6.18
C VAL A 155 7.73 1.88 -4.69
N VAL A 156 8.38 2.99 -4.34
CA VAL A 156 8.53 3.46 -2.95
C VAL A 156 7.19 3.96 -2.39
N GLU A 157 6.42 4.72 -3.16
CA GLU A 157 5.21 5.38 -2.67
C GLU A 157 4.01 4.43 -2.53
N GLN A 158 3.92 3.41 -3.40
CA GLN A 158 2.78 2.51 -3.46
C GLN A 158 3.04 1.19 -2.76
N GLU A 159 4.30 0.77 -2.66
CA GLU A 159 4.72 -0.50 -2.10
C GLU A 159 3.87 -1.68 -2.64
N ALA A 160 3.47 -1.72 -3.92
CA ALA A 160 2.61 -2.81 -4.40
C ALA A 160 3.35 -4.16 -4.49
N GLY A 161 2.60 -5.26 -4.65
CA GLY A 161 3.14 -6.62 -4.58
C GLY A 161 3.88 -7.08 -5.83
N TYR A 162 3.46 -6.62 -7.00
CA TYR A 162 3.89 -7.09 -8.32
C TYR A 162 4.24 -5.91 -9.24
N ASN A 163 5.25 -5.14 -8.83
CA ASN A 163 5.72 -3.97 -9.58
C ASN A 163 6.58 -4.40 -10.77
N ALA A 164 6.37 -3.76 -11.91
CA ALA A 164 7.15 -4.00 -13.11
C ALA A 164 7.33 -2.73 -13.96
N TYR A 165 8.47 -2.65 -14.63
CA TYR A 165 8.82 -1.62 -15.59
C TYR A 165 9.27 -2.30 -16.89
N VAL A 166 8.74 -1.90 -18.04
CA VAL A 166 9.17 -2.39 -19.34
C VAL A 166 9.36 -1.20 -20.28
N GLU A 167 10.57 -0.99 -20.78
CA GLU A 167 10.90 0.10 -21.70
C GLU A 167 11.49 -0.47 -23.00
N HIS A 168 10.85 -0.14 -24.12
CA HIS A 168 11.27 -0.52 -25.46
C HIS A 168 10.78 0.49 -26.49
N ASP A 169 11.47 0.58 -27.63
CA ASP A 169 11.15 1.52 -28.70
C ASP A 169 11.03 2.96 -28.14
N ASP A 170 9.86 3.59 -28.27
CA ASP A 170 9.49 4.89 -27.69
C ASP A 170 8.45 4.74 -26.55
N MET A 171 8.31 3.54 -25.98
CA MET A 171 7.27 3.19 -25.02
C MET A 171 7.85 2.72 -23.67
N ALA A 172 7.17 3.10 -22.59
CA ALA A 172 7.40 2.59 -21.24
C ALA A 172 6.07 2.14 -20.59
N VAL A 173 6.06 0.92 -20.04
CA VAL A 173 5.00 0.40 -19.16
C VAL A 173 5.48 0.51 -17.73
N ILE A 174 4.70 1.17 -16.87
CA ILE A 174 5.00 1.36 -15.46
C ILE A 174 3.84 0.81 -14.62
N SER A 175 3.99 -0.39 -14.09
CA SER A 175 2.93 -1.15 -13.41
C SER A 175 3.18 -1.25 -11.91
N MET A 176 2.21 -0.81 -11.10
CA MET A 176 2.18 -0.91 -9.64
C MET A 176 1.12 -1.91 -9.17
N SER A 177 1.13 -3.10 -9.77
CA SER A 177 0.04 -4.07 -9.56
C SER A 177 0.08 -4.68 -8.16
N PRO A 178 -1.07 -4.74 -7.46
CA PRO A 178 -1.21 -5.48 -6.22
C PRO A 178 -1.64 -6.95 -6.43
N GLU A 179 -2.04 -7.35 -7.65
CA GLU A 179 -2.77 -8.61 -7.88
C GLU A 179 -1.95 -9.62 -8.69
N LEU A 180 -1.93 -10.86 -8.20
CA LEU A 180 -1.35 -12.01 -8.90
C LEU A 180 -2.34 -12.52 -9.94
N PHE A 181 -1.93 -12.61 -11.20
CA PHE A 181 -2.72 -13.32 -12.20
C PHE A 181 -2.57 -14.83 -11.98
N PHE A 182 -1.34 -15.33 -12.12
CA PHE A 182 -0.98 -16.66 -11.67
C PHE A 182 0.52 -16.77 -11.38
N GLU A 183 0.85 -17.71 -10.51
CA GLU A 183 2.19 -18.22 -10.31
C GLU A 183 2.18 -19.73 -10.60
N GLN A 184 3.16 -20.20 -11.34
CA GLN A 184 3.41 -21.62 -11.50
C GLN A 184 4.79 -21.97 -10.98
N ASN A 185 4.84 -22.99 -10.14
CA ASN A 185 6.08 -23.63 -9.70
C ASN A 185 5.93 -25.14 -9.91
N ASP A 186 6.76 -25.69 -10.80
CA ASP A 186 6.56 -27.03 -11.37
C ASP A 186 5.15 -27.18 -11.96
N ARG A 187 4.31 -28.04 -11.38
CA ARG A 187 2.90 -28.23 -11.79
C ARG A 187 1.91 -27.56 -10.83
N GLU A 188 2.36 -26.93 -9.75
CA GLU A 188 1.47 -26.19 -8.87
C GLU A 188 1.14 -24.84 -9.50
N LEU A 189 -0.14 -24.62 -9.80
CA LEU A 189 -0.68 -23.34 -10.26
C LEU A 189 -1.38 -22.64 -9.09
N THR A 190 -0.98 -21.40 -8.82
CA THR A 190 -1.54 -20.56 -7.76
C THR A 190 -2.13 -19.29 -8.37
N THR A 191 -3.33 -18.89 -7.94
CA THR A 191 -3.87 -17.54 -8.17
C THR A 191 -4.33 -16.93 -6.85
N ARG A 192 -4.34 -15.60 -6.78
CA ARG A 192 -4.68 -14.86 -5.56
C ARG A 192 -5.61 -13.68 -5.86
N PRO A 193 -6.92 -13.93 -6.10
CA PRO A 193 -7.88 -12.85 -6.24
C PRO A 193 -7.96 -11.99 -4.98
N MET A 194 -8.21 -10.71 -5.19
CA MET A 194 -8.40 -9.74 -4.12
C MET A 194 -9.71 -8.96 -4.31
N LYS A 195 -10.64 -9.13 -3.36
CA LYS A 195 -11.91 -8.40 -3.30
C LYS A 195 -12.31 -8.20 -1.85
N GLY A 196 -12.75 -6.98 -1.56
CA GLY A 196 -13.07 -6.48 -0.23
C GLY A 196 -11.92 -5.70 0.40
N THR A 197 -12.21 -4.49 0.83
CA THR A 197 -11.20 -3.54 1.32
C THR A 197 -11.80 -2.71 2.45
N THR A 198 -11.01 -2.42 3.49
CA THR A 198 -11.36 -1.39 4.48
C THR A 198 -10.18 -0.47 4.76
N LYS A 199 -10.45 0.69 5.35
CA LYS A 199 -9.43 1.66 5.77
C LYS A 199 -8.55 1.10 6.89
N ARG A 200 -7.38 1.71 7.08
CA ARG A 200 -6.58 1.52 8.31
C ARG A 200 -7.21 2.30 9.47
N GLY A 201 -7.06 1.80 10.69
CA GLY A 201 -7.47 2.52 11.91
C GLY A 201 -6.44 3.58 12.32
N LEU A 202 -6.80 4.55 13.17
CA LEU A 202 -5.85 5.60 13.59
C LEU A 202 -4.90 5.11 14.69
N THR A 203 -5.37 4.15 15.49
CA THR A 203 -4.59 3.46 16.51
C THR A 203 -4.35 2.00 16.15
N ASP A 204 -3.36 1.38 16.78
CA ASP A 204 -3.08 -0.05 16.63
C ASP A 204 -4.31 -0.93 16.91
N ALA A 205 -5.09 -0.58 17.94
CA ALA A 205 -6.27 -1.32 18.34
C ALA A 205 -7.45 -1.13 17.38
N GLU A 206 -7.70 0.10 16.92
CA GLU A 206 -8.73 0.37 15.89
C GLU A 206 -8.39 -0.31 14.57
N ASP A 207 -7.12 -0.30 14.20
CA ASP A 207 -6.64 -0.91 12.97
C ASP A 207 -6.90 -2.42 12.94
N LEU A 208 -6.65 -3.11 14.05
CA LEU A 208 -6.97 -4.53 14.19
C LEU A 208 -8.48 -4.80 14.24
N LYS A 209 -9.29 -3.84 14.75
CA LYS A 209 -10.76 -3.95 14.70
C LYS A 209 -11.29 -3.84 13.28
N GLU A 210 -10.75 -2.92 12.46
CA GLU A 210 -11.09 -2.80 11.05
C GLU A 210 -10.76 -4.09 10.29
N ALA A 211 -9.59 -4.67 10.54
CA ALA A 211 -9.20 -5.97 9.97
C ALA A 211 -10.19 -7.09 10.36
N ALA A 212 -10.51 -7.21 11.65
CA ALA A 212 -11.44 -8.22 12.16
C ALA A 212 -12.88 -8.02 11.64
N TRP A 213 -13.31 -6.77 11.44
CA TRP A 213 -14.59 -6.45 10.82
C TRP A 213 -14.62 -6.94 9.37
N LEU A 214 -13.60 -6.57 8.56
CA LEU A 214 -13.53 -6.96 7.16
C LEU A 214 -13.51 -8.50 7.01
N GLU A 215 -12.79 -9.19 7.89
CA GLU A 215 -12.72 -10.66 7.90
C GLU A 215 -14.10 -11.31 8.08
N GLN A 216 -15.02 -10.65 8.77
CA GLN A 216 -16.35 -11.16 9.12
C GLN A 216 -17.49 -10.56 8.28
N ASP A 217 -17.23 -9.56 7.44
CA ASP A 217 -18.27 -8.85 6.70
C ASP A 217 -18.92 -9.75 5.61
N PRO A 218 -20.23 -10.05 5.70
CA PRO A 218 -20.88 -10.99 4.78
C PRO A 218 -20.86 -10.55 3.31
N LYS A 219 -20.95 -9.25 3.04
CA LYS A 219 -20.97 -8.70 1.67
C LYS A 219 -19.60 -8.87 1.00
N ASN A 220 -18.54 -8.40 1.66
CA ASN A 220 -17.19 -8.50 1.13
C ASN A 220 -16.78 -9.97 0.93
N ARG A 221 -17.14 -10.85 1.86
CA ARG A 221 -16.90 -12.29 1.74
C ARG A 221 -17.67 -12.90 0.56
N SER A 222 -18.93 -12.54 0.34
CA SER A 222 -19.70 -13.09 -0.78
C SER A 222 -19.15 -12.65 -2.14
N GLU A 223 -18.73 -11.39 -2.26
CA GLU A 223 -18.06 -10.89 -3.46
C GLU A 223 -16.73 -11.61 -3.70
N ASN A 224 -15.93 -11.81 -2.66
CA ASN A 224 -14.67 -12.54 -2.76
C ASN A 224 -14.89 -14.01 -3.17
N MET A 225 -15.86 -14.69 -2.55
CA MET A 225 -16.24 -16.06 -2.89
C MET A 225 -16.70 -16.19 -4.34
N MET A 226 -17.48 -15.23 -4.85
CA MET A 226 -17.91 -15.22 -6.26
C MET A 226 -16.71 -15.21 -7.21
N ILE A 227 -15.69 -14.38 -6.94
CA ILE A 227 -14.46 -14.36 -7.75
C ILE A 227 -13.66 -15.64 -7.59
N VAL A 228 -13.62 -16.21 -6.37
CA VAL A 228 -12.96 -17.50 -6.13
C VAL A 228 -13.60 -18.58 -6.99
N ASP A 229 -14.92 -18.70 -7.01
CA ASP A 229 -15.61 -19.72 -7.80
C ASP A 229 -15.38 -19.54 -9.31
N LEU A 230 -15.33 -18.29 -9.78
CA LEU A 230 -14.97 -18.00 -11.16
C LEU A 230 -13.57 -18.50 -11.51
N LEU A 231 -12.56 -18.18 -10.69
CA LEU A 231 -11.18 -18.60 -10.96
C LEU A 231 -10.99 -20.11 -10.78
N ARG A 232 -11.70 -20.74 -9.83
CA ARG A 232 -11.70 -22.20 -9.69
C ARG A 232 -12.24 -22.88 -10.94
N ASN A 233 -13.32 -22.36 -11.52
CA ASN A 233 -13.86 -22.88 -12.78
C ASN A 233 -12.84 -22.80 -13.92
N ASP A 234 -12.13 -21.67 -14.04
CA ASP A 234 -11.12 -21.47 -15.09
C ASP A 234 -9.88 -22.36 -14.86
N MET A 235 -9.44 -22.54 -13.60
CA MET A 235 -8.32 -23.43 -13.25
C MET A 235 -8.66 -24.90 -13.48
N ASN A 236 -9.84 -25.37 -13.06
CA ASN A 236 -10.25 -26.77 -13.15
C ASN A 236 -10.20 -27.33 -14.59
N ARG A 237 -10.29 -26.49 -15.62
CA ARG A 237 -10.15 -26.88 -17.03
C ARG A 237 -8.74 -27.41 -17.34
N LEU A 238 -7.73 -26.99 -16.60
CA LEU A 238 -6.31 -27.31 -16.80
C LEU A 238 -5.76 -28.27 -15.73
N SER A 239 -6.39 -28.31 -14.57
CA SER A 239 -5.91 -29.07 -13.42
C SER A 239 -6.21 -30.58 -13.50
N GLU A 240 -5.45 -31.37 -12.74
CA GLU A 240 -5.80 -32.74 -12.40
C GLU A 240 -7.11 -32.74 -11.60
N VAL A 241 -7.99 -33.69 -11.91
CA VAL A 241 -9.32 -33.80 -11.29
C VAL A 241 -9.18 -33.90 -9.77
N GLY A 242 -9.80 -32.98 -9.05
CA GLY A 242 -9.82 -32.94 -7.58
C GLY A 242 -8.55 -32.37 -6.93
N SER A 243 -7.58 -31.86 -7.71
CA SER A 243 -6.39 -31.19 -7.16
C SER A 243 -6.62 -29.74 -6.75
N GLU A 244 -7.65 -29.10 -7.32
CA GLU A 244 -8.04 -27.74 -6.99
C GLU A 244 -8.54 -27.65 -5.55
N HIS A 245 -7.98 -26.70 -4.80
CA HIS A 245 -8.43 -26.38 -3.47
C HIS A 245 -8.15 -24.91 -3.13
N VAL A 246 -8.98 -24.36 -2.24
CA VAL A 246 -8.77 -23.04 -1.64
C VAL A 246 -7.91 -23.20 -0.40
N GLU A 247 -6.64 -22.82 -0.48
CA GLU A 247 -5.69 -22.91 0.64
C GLU A 247 -6.05 -21.93 1.75
N ARG A 248 -6.45 -20.71 1.38
CA ARG A 248 -6.89 -19.66 2.30
C ARG A 248 -8.05 -18.90 1.67
N LEU A 249 -9.19 -18.85 2.37
CA LEU A 249 -10.40 -18.18 1.90
C LEU A 249 -10.62 -16.90 2.72
N CYS A 250 -10.77 -15.77 2.02
CA CYS A 250 -11.09 -14.46 2.61
C CYS A 250 -10.09 -14.03 3.71
N GLN A 251 -8.79 -14.28 3.50
CA GLN A 251 -7.74 -13.82 4.39
C GLN A 251 -7.60 -12.30 4.30
N VAL A 252 -7.54 -11.62 5.44
CA VAL A 252 -7.27 -10.19 5.50
C VAL A 252 -5.75 -9.93 5.59
N GLU A 253 -5.22 -9.17 4.64
CA GLU A 253 -3.82 -8.79 4.52
C GLU A 253 -3.62 -7.28 4.74
N GLN A 254 -2.52 -6.92 5.40
CA GLN A 254 -2.16 -5.54 5.68
C GLN A 254 -1.47 -4.89 4.48
N TYR A 255 -2.03 -3.80 3.97
CA TYR A 255 -1.37 -2.88 3.04
C TYR A 255 -1.11 -1.53 3.72
N SER A 256 -0.28 -0.70 3.11
CA SER A 256 0.17 0.58 3.69
C SER A 256 -0.99 1.51 4.08
N THR A 257 -2.06 1.53 3.27
CA THR A 257 -3.20 2.45 3.43
C THR A 257 -4.54 1.77 3.59
N VAL A 258 -4.61 0.44 3.43
CA VAL A 258 -5.85 -0.33 3.52
C VAL A 258 -5.61 -1.72 4.10
N TRP A 259 -6.67 -2.33 4.62
CA TRP A 259 -6.78 -3.77 4.77
C TRP A 259 -7.43 -4.36 3.54
N GLN A 260 -6.93 -5.48 3.07
CA GLN A 260 -7.40 -6.10 1.84
C GLN A 260 -7.72 -7.57 2.07
N MET A 261 -8.89 -8.00 1.61
CA MET A 261 -9.26 -9.41 1.61
C MET A 261 -8.76 -10.08 0.33
N THR A 262 -8.06 -11.20 0.52
CA THR A 262 -7.48 -12.06 -0.53
C THR A 262 -7.90 -13.51 -0.32
N SER A 263 -7.93 -14.29 -1.39
CA SER A 263 -8.08 -15.74 -1.30
C SER A 263 -6.99 -16.40 -2.13
N THR A 264 -6.41 -17.49 -1.64
CA THR A 264 -5.38 -18.25 -2.37
C THR A 264 -5.98 -19.56 -2.86
N ILE A 265 -5.97 -19.74 -4.17
CA ILE A 265 -6.46 -20.95 -4.85
C ILE A 265 -5.26 -21.65 -5.46
N LYS A 266 -5.15 -22.96 -5.22
CA LYS A 266 -4.08 -23.80 -5.74
C LYS A 266 -4.65 -25.00 -6.48
N SER A 267 -3.92 -25.47 -7.47
CA SER A 267 -4.23 -26.72 -8.17
C SER A 267 -2.97 -27.36 -8.73
N GLN A 268 -3.04 -28.63 -9.10
CA GLN A 268 -1.98 -29.31 -9.84
C GLN A 268 -2.35 -29.37 -11.32
N LEU A 269 -1.51 -28.85 -12.18
CA LEU A 269 -1.70 -28.93 -13.63
C LEU A 269 -1.55 -30.38 -14.11
N ARG A 270 -2.34 -30.72 -15.14
CA ARG A 270 -2.10 -31.98 -15.86
C ARG A 270 -0.71 -31.95 -16.52
N PRO A 271 -0.07 -33.13 -16.73
CA PRO A 271 1.31 -33.19 -17.21
C PRO A 271 1.57 -32.56 -18.60
N ASP A 272 0.52 -32.39 -19.40
CA ASP A 272 0.55 -31.92 -20.79
C ASP A 272 0.15 -30.44 -20.95
N ILE A 273 -0.01 -29.70 -19.84
CA ILE A 273 -0.39 -28.30 -19.89
C ILE A 273 0.84 -27.41 -20.08
N ASP A 274 0.87 -26.76 -21.24
CA ASP A 274 1.86 -25.76 -21.62
C ASP A 274 1.38 -24.33 -21.25
N LEU A 275 2.24 -23.33 -21.46
CA LEU A 275 1.92 -21.93 -21.17
C LEU A 275 0.77 -21.40 -22.02
N VAL A 276 0.63 -21.87 -23.26
CA VAL A 276 -0.43 -21.44 -24.18
C VAL A 276 -1.79 -21.90 -23.67
N GLU A 277 -1.90 -23.15 -23.21
CA GLU A 277 -3.11 -23.70 -22.59
C GLU A 277 -3.49 -22.94 -21.30
N ILE A 278 -2.49 -22.53 -20.50
CA ILE A 278 -2.74 -21.67 -19.33
C ILE A 278 -3.40 -20.35 -19.76
N PHE A 279 -2.83 -19.67 -20.76
CA PHE A 279 -3.41 -18.42 -21.26
C PHE A 279 -4.79 -18.65 -21.91
N ARG A 280 -5.00 -19.74 -22.65
CA ARG A 280 -6.32 -20.11 -23.21
C ARG A 280 -7.41 -20.22 -22.16
N SER A 281 -7.11 -20.79 -20.99
CA SER A 281 -8.13 -20.90 -19.94
C SER A 281 -8.29 -19.61 -19.13
N LEU A 282 -7.17 -18.98 -18.76
CA LEU A 282 -7.17 -17.94 -17.73
C LEU A 282 -7.22 -16.52 -18.29
N PHE A 283 -6.74 -16.26 -19.50
CA PHE A 283 -6.56 -14.91 -20.03
C PHE A 283 -7.80 -14.39 -20.80
N PRO A 284 -8.14 -13.09 -20.70
CA PRO A 284 -7.73 -12.16 -19.65
C PRO A 284 -8.27 -12.58 -18.28
N CYS A 285 -7.64 -12.08 -17.21
CA CYS A 285 -8.01 -12.47 -15.85
C CYS A 285 -9.50 -12.19 -15.56
N GLY A 286 -10.18 -13.16 -14.97
CA GLY A 286 -11.61 -13.06 -14.65
C GLY A 286 -11.98 -11.89 -13.74
N SER A 287 -11.10 -11.53 -12.80
CA SER A 287 -11.34 -10.45 -11.82
C SER A 287 -11.38 -9.05 -12.45
N ILE A 288 -10.75 -8.86 -13.62
CA ILE A 288 -10.68 -7.58 -14.35
C ILE A 288 -11.46 -7.58 -15.68
N THR A 289 -12.25 -8.63 -15.91
CA THR A 289 -13.21 -8.73 -17.02
C THR A 289 -14.62 -8.80 -16.48
N GLY A 290 -14.95 -9.92 -15.85
CA GLY A 290 -16.30 -10.26 -15.40
C GLY A 290 -16.79 -11.56 -16.01
N ALA A 291 -18.06 -11.88 -15.81
CA ALA A 291 -18.58 -13.22 -16.02
C ALA A 291 -20.00 -13.22 -16.59
N PRO A 292 -20.32 -14.01 -17.62
CA PRO A 292 -19.41 -14.83 -18.45
C PRO A 292 -18.46 -13.98 -19.32
N LYS A 293 -17.22 -14.43 -19.51
CA LYS A 293 -16.14 -13.65 -20.14
C LYS A 293 -16.47 -13.15 -21.55
N ILE A 294 -17.00 -14.01 -22.42
CA ILE A 294 -17.35 -13.68 -23.81
C ILE A 294 -18.36 -12.53 -23.88
N ALA A 295 -19.54 -12.71 -23.29
CA ALA A 295 -20.59 -11.68 -23.30
C ALA A 295 -20.16 -10.39 -22.59
N THR A 296 -19.40 -10.52 -21.50
CA THR A 296 -18.90 -9.35 -20.75
C THR A 296 -17.89 -8.53 -21.56
N MET A 297 -17.03 -9.17 -22.36
CA MET A 297 -16.07 -8.46 -23.20
C MET A 297 -16.73 -7.73 -24.38
N GLU A 298 -17.83 -8.26 -24.93
CA GLU A 298 -18.66 -7.53 -25.91
C GLU A 298 -19.23 -6.25 -25.28
N ILE A 299 -19.81 -6.36 -24.08
CA ILE A 299 -20.32 -5.21 -23.31
C ILE A 299 -19.20 -4.19 -23.04
N ILE A 300 -18.01 -4.65 -22.62
CA ILE A 300 -16.86 -3.78 -22.37
C ILE A 300 -16.46 -2.99 -23.62
N LYS A 301 -16.35 -3.66 -24.78
CA LYS A 301 -15.99 -3.01 -26.04
C LYS A 301 -17.00 -1.93 -26.45
N ASP A 302 -18.28 -2.18 -26.21
CA ASP A 302 -19.34 -1.23 -26.58
C ASP A 302 -19.38 -0.01 -25.65
N LEU A 303 -18.97 -0.18 -24.38
CA LEU A 303 -18.98 0.87 -23.36
C LEU A 303 -17.69 1.71 -23.34
N GLU A 304 -16.54 1.06 -23.50
CA GLU A 304 -15.24 1.73 -23.43
C GLU A 304 -14.92 2.41 -24.77
N PRO A 305 -14.38 3.64 -24.77
CA PRO A 305 -14.14 4.36 -26.03
C PRO A 305 -12.88 3.90 -26.77
N GLN A 306 -11.97 3.18 -26.09
CA GLN A 306 -10.62 2.87 -26.57
C GLN A 306 -10.14 1.52 -26.01
N ALA A 307 -9.15 0.93 -26.68
CA ALA A 307 -8.42 -0.25 -26.21
C ALA A 307 -7.82 -0.04 -24.79
N ARG A 308 -7.64 -1.12 -24.03
CA ARG A 308 -6.99 -1.08 -22.71
C ARG A 308 -5.47 -1.16 -22.80
N GLY A 309 -4.93 -1.77 -23.84
CA GLY A 309 -3.50 -1.95 -24.04
C GLY A 309 -2.90 -2.91 -23.02
N VAL A 310 -1.76 -2.56 -22.44
CA VAL A 310 -1.13 -3.40 -21.40
C VAL A 310 -1.95 -3.38 -20.10
N TYR A 311 -2.72 -2.31 -19.84
CA TYR A 311 -3.65 -2.30 -18.72
C TYR A 311 -4.69 -3.44 -18.85
N CYS A 312 -5.00 -4.13 -17.76
CA CYS A 312 -5.82 -5.36 -17.73
C CYS A 312 -5.24 -6.57 -18.50
N GLY A 313 -4.07 -6.44 -19.13
CA GLY A 313 -3.27 -7.55 -19.61
C GLY A 313 -2.46 -8.20 -18.48
N THR A 314 -1.25 -8.67 -18.80
CA THR A 314 -0.34 -9.25 -17.81
C THR A 314 1.12 -8.91 -18.10
N ILE A 315 1.90 -8.75 -17.04
CA ILE A 315 3.36 -8.62 -17.08
C ILE A 315 3.95 -9.77 -16.25
N GLY A 316 4.98 -10.43 -16.77
CA GLY A 316 5.51 -11.62 -16.11
C GLY A 316 7.01 -11.84 -16.27
N ILE A 317 7.50 -12.74 -15.42
CA ILE A 317 8.84 -13.27 -15.41
C ILE A 317 8.78 -14.80 -15.38
N LEU A 318 9.56 -15.41 -16.26
CA LEU A 318 9.81 -16.84 -16.29
C LEU A 318 11.29 -17.04 -15.92
N LEU A 319 11.52 -17.79 -14.85
CA LEU A 319 12.84 -18.04 -14.30
C LEU A 319 13.44 -19.33 -14.88
N PRO A 320 14.77 -19.43 -15.02
CA PRO A 320 15.46 -20.63 -15.51
C PRO A 320 15.18 -21.92 -14.75
N ASN A 321 14.69 -21.81 -13.51
CA ASN A 321 14.36 -22.95 -12.66
C ASN A 321 12.92 -23.47 -12.85
N GLY A 322 12.21 -23.03 -13.89
CA GLY A 322 10.84 -23.43 -14.20
C GLY A 322 9.75 -22.60 -13.51
N ARG A 323 10.08 -21.84 -12.45
CA ARG A 323 9.11 -20.95 -11.78
C ARG A 323 8.74 -19.78 -12.69
N ARG A 324 7.44 -19.48 -12.81
CA ARG A 324 6.93 -18.33 -13.58
C ARG A 324 5.85 -17.58 -12.81
N ILE A 325 5.87 -16.26 -12.91
CA ILE A 325 4.98 -15.36 -12.16
C ILE A 325 4.45 -14.31 -13.12
N PHE A 326 3.13 -14.18 -13.16
CA PHE A 326 2.41 -13.22 -13.99
C PHE A 326 1.48 -12.40 -13.11
N ASN A 327 1.51 -11.07 -13.24
CA ASN A 327 0.61 -10.18 -12.53
C ASN A 327 -0.65 -9.89 -13.36
N VAL A 328 -1.68 -9.33 -12.74
CA VAL A 328 -2.72 -8.62 -13.50
C VAL A 328 -2.23 -7.19 -13.69
N ALA A 329 -2.10 -6.69 -14.91
CA ALA A 329 -1.51 -5.38 -15.17
C ALA A 329 -2.50 -4.23 -14.87
N ILE A 330 -2.72 -3.97 -13.59
CA ILE A 330 -3.54 -2.85 -13.07
C ILE A 330 -2.70 -1.85 -12.31
N ARG A 331 -3.20 -0.62 -12.15
CA ARG A 331 -2.42 0.54 -11.68
C ARG A 331 -1.18 0.75 -12.56
N THR A 332 -1.44 0.81 -13.87
CA THR A 332 -0.41 0.80 -14.91
C THR A 332 -0.46 2.09 -15.72
N ILE A 333 0.68 2.77 -15.84
CA ILE A 333 0.90 3.85 -16.79
C ILE A 333 1.49 3.24 -18.06
N GLN A 334 0.87 3.49 -19.20
CA GLN A 334 1.48 3.31 -20.51
C GLN A 334 1.91 4.68 -21.03
N LEU A 335 3.20 4.84 -21.29
CA LEU A 335 3.80 6.09 -21.73
C LEU A 335 4.40 5.88 -23.11
N HIS A 336 3.93 6.61 -24.11
CA HIS A 336 4.56 6.66 -25.43
C HIS A 336 5.09 8.08 -25.67
N ARG A 337 6.42 8.19 -25.73
CA ARG A 337 7.14 9.48 -25.67
C ARG A 337 6.73 10.27 -24.43
N GLU A 338 5.98 11.35 -24.61
CA GLU A 338 5.48 12.20 -23.53
C GLU A 338 4.01 11.92 -23.21
N GLN A 339 3.30 11.11 -24.00
CA GLN A 339 1.88 10.83 -23.80
C GLN A 339 1.66 9.66 -22.84
N ALA A 340 1.18 9.96 -21.64
CA ALA A 340 0.87 8.96 -20.61
C ALA A 340 -0.63 8.69 -20.55
N ILE A 341 -0.99 7.40 -20.52
CA ILE A 341 -2.34 6.93 -20.25
C ILE A 341 -2.29 6.03 -19.01
N TYR A 342 -3.22 6.26 -18.10
CA TYR A 342 -3.42 5.43 -16.91
C TYR A 342 -4.86 4.89 -16.90
N GLY A 343 -5.00 3.57 -16.90
CA GLY A 343 -6.29 2.89 -16.79
C GLY A 343 -6.72 2.70 -15.34
N VAL A 344 -8.00 2.93 -15.06
CA VAL A 344 -8.59 2.73 -13.72
C VAL A 344 -10.05 2.32 -13.84
N GLY A 345 -10.49 1.41 -12.97
CA GLY A 345 -11.86 0.90 -13.02
C GLY A 345 -12.24 0.03 -11.83
N GLY A 346 -13.44 -0.53 -11.91
CA GLY A 346 -14.05 -1.32 -10.84
C GLY A 346 -15.01 -2.39 -11.39
N GLY A 347 -15.27 -3.40 -10.57
CA GLY A 347 -16.22 -4.46 -10.90
C GLY A 347 -17.62 -4.00 -10.54
N ILE A 348 -18.44 -3.74 -11.56
CA ILE A 348 -19.81 -3.27 -11.41
C ILE A 348 -20.72 -4.48 -11.24
N THR A 349 -21.47 -4.50 -10.14
CA THR A 349 -22.47 -5.52 -9.82
C THR A 349 -23.85 -4.89 -9.72
N TRP A 350 -24.88 -5.69 -9.45
CA TRP A 350 -26.25 -5.19 -9.34
C TRP A 350 -26.45 -4.14 -8.23
N ASP A 351 -25.68 -4.25 -7.13
CA ASP A 351 -25.77 -3.34 -5.99
C ASP A 351 -24.89 -2.09 -6.14
N SER A 352 -24.14 -1.98 -7.24
CA SER A 352 -23.31 -0.82 -7.54
C SER A 352 -24.16 0.42 -7.82
N THR A 353 -23.69 1.58 -7.38
CA THR A 353 -24.29 2.90 -7.69
C THR A 353 -23.24 3.73 -8.41
N TRP A 354 -23.61 4.44 -9.47
CA TRP A 354 -22.63 5.18 -10.28
C TRP A 354 -21.81 6.19 -9.44
N GLU A 355 -22.41 6.84 -8.44
CA GLU A 355 -21.73 7.81 -7.57
C GLU A 355 -20.65 7.17 -6.69
N SER A 356 -20.89 5.94 -6.24
CA SER A 356 -19.93 5.19 -5.41
C SER A 356 -18.77 4.71 -6.28
N GLU A 357 -19.07 4.12 -7.42
CA GLU A 357 -18.07 3.56 -8.35
C GLU A 357 -17.21 4.67 -8.96
N TYR A 358 -17.81 5.81 -9.31
CA TYR A 358 -17.08 6.97 -9.78
C TYR A 358 -16.13 7.53 -8.71
N ARG A 359 -16.56 7.57 -7.43
CA ARG A 359 -15.68 7.93 -6.31
C ARG A 359 -14.55 6.91 -6.11
N GLU A 360 -14.82 5.62 -6.28
CA GLU A 360 -13.82 4.56 -6.20
C GLU A 360 -12.76 4.70 -7.29
N VAL A 361 -13.15 5.05 -8.52
CA VAL A 361 -12.22 5.37 -9.61
C VAL A 361 -11.23 6.47 -9.19
N GLN A 362 -11.73 7.58 -8.63
CA GLN A 362 -10.87 8.67 -8.14
C GLN A 362 -9.94 8.21 -7.01
N GLN A 363 -10.44 7.38 -6.09
CA GLN A 363 -9.64 6.84 -5.00
C GLN A 363 -8.52 5.91 -5.48
N LYS A 364 -8.79 5.09 -6.51
CA LYS A 364 -7.80 4.21 -7.14
C LYS A 364 -6.76 5.01 -7.94
N ALA A 365 -7.19 6.09 -8.61
CA ALA A 365 -6.31 7.01 -9.32
C ALA A 365 -5.34 7.77 -8.39
N ALA A 366 -5.68 7.92 -7.10
CA ALA A 366 -4.83 8.58 -6.11
C ALA A 366 -3.42 7.95 -5.99
N VAL A 367 -3.22 6.72 -6.48
CA VAL A 367 -1.89 6.10 -6.69
C VAL A 367 -0.91 7.02 -7.44
N LEU A 368 -1.41 7.85 -8.36
CA LEU A 368 -0.59 8.78 -9.14
C LEU A 368 -0.11 9.99 -8.30
N TYR A 369 -0.80 10.30 -7.19
CA TYR A 369 -0.65 11.57 -6.47
C TYR A 369 -0.16 11.41 -5.03
N ARG A 370 -0.43 10.25 -4.42
CA ARG A 370 -0.08 9.99 -3.02
C ARG A 370 1.43 10.04 -2.84
N LYS A 371 1.86 10.84 -1.86
CA LYS A 371 3.19 10.81 -1.27
C LYS A 371 3.07 10.40 0.19
N GLN A 372 3.67 9.28 0.55
CA GLN A 372 3.85 8.83 1.91
C GLN A 372 4.86 9.74 2.59
N PRO A 373 4.59 10.21 3.82
CA PRO A 373 5.60 10.92 4.58
C PRO A 373 6.79 9.99 4.84
N ARG A 374 8.00 10.54 4.74
CA ARG A 374 9.22 9.84 5.14
C ARG A 374 9.42 10.03 6.64
N PHE A 375 9.46 8.93 7.38
CA PHE A 375 9.64 8.98 8.84
C PHE A 375 10.39 7.78 9.40
N GLN A 376 10.86 7.94 10.62
CA GLN A 376 11.34 6.87 11.49
C GLN A 376 10.38 6.72 12.67
N LEU A 377 10.25 5.48 13.15
CA LEU A 377 9.59 5.22 14.44
C LEU A 377 10.53 5.64 15.55
N ILE A 378 10.03 6.34 16.56
CA ILE A 378 10.88 6.83 17.64
C ILE A 378 10.29 6.55 19.02
N THR A 379 11.18 6.33 19.98
CA THR A 379 10.83 6.38 21.39
C THR A 379 11.91 7.16 22.15
N THR A 380 11.54 7.76 23.28
CA THR A 380 12.47 8.60 24.04
C THR A 380 12.21 8.41 25.51
N GLY A 381 13.22 8.00 26.25
CA GLY A 381 13.14 7.70 27.67
C GLY A 381 14.29 8.32 28.46
N LYS A 382 14.23 8.15 29.77
CA LYS A 382 15.25 8.57 30.73
C LYS A 382 16.10 7.37 31.13
N ILE A 383 17.41 7.46 30.99
CA ILE A 383 18.32 6.58 31.73
C ILE A 383 18.61 7.26 33.07
N SER A 384 18.38 6.53 34.16
CA SER A 384 18.75 6.93 35.51
C SER A 384 19.37 5.74 36.22
N GLN A 385 20.47 5.96 36.96
CA GLN A 385 21.21 4.88 37.63
C GLN A 385 21.54 3.72 36.68
N LYS A 386 21.99 4.06 35.46
CA LYS A 386 22.30 3.12 34.36
C LYS A 386 21.15 2.20 33.94
N THR A 387 19.89 2.57 34.19
CA THR A 387 18.72 1.80 33.76
C THR A 387 17.79 2.70 32.95
N LEU A 388 17.26 2.20 31.83
CA LEU A 388 16.21 2.88 31.08
C LEU A 388 14.89 2.74 31.83
N LEU A 389 14.34 3.85 32.30
CA LEU A 389 13.01 3.85 32.91
C LEU A 389 11.95 3.48 31.87
N PHE A 390 10.95 2.70 32.28
CA PHE A 390 9.86 2.23 31.41
C PHE A 390 10.32 1.45 30.17
N GLU A 391 11.42 0.70 30.27
CA GLU A 391 12.00 -0.05 29.16
C GLU A 391 10.98 -0.92 28.43
N LYS A 392 10.19 -1.72 29.17
CA LYS A 392 9.13 -2.56 28.61
C LYS A 392 8.13 -1.75 27.77
N GLN A 393 7.68 -0.61 28.27
CA GLN A 393 6.72 0.24 27.56
C GLN A 393 7.36 0.93 26.33
N HIS A 394 8.67 1.19 26.36
CA HIS A 394 9.41 1.68 25.19
C HIS A 394 9.48 0.61 24.09
N LEU A 395 9.73 -0.65 24.45
CA LEU A 395 9.71 -1.80 23.53
C LEU A 395 8.31 -2.00 22.93
N GLU A 396 7.28 -2.07 23.77
CA GLU A 396 5.89 -2.24 23.33
C GLU A 396 5.43 -1.14 22.37
N ARG A 397 5.84 0.13 22.62
CA ARG A 397 5.53 1.24 21.70
C ARG A 397 6.14 1.00 20.32
N LEU A 398 7.42 0.64 20.26
CA LEU A 398 8.11 0.39 18.99
C LEU A 398 7.53 -0.84 18.30
N GLN A 399 7.20 -1.90 19.04
CA GLN A 399 6.59 -3.11 18.50
C GLN A 399 5.23 -2.82 17.85
N LYS A 400 4.33 -2.11 18.55
CA LYS A 400 3.01 -1.72 18.01
C LYS A 400 3.15 -0.85 16.76
N ALA A 401 4.01 0.17 16.83
CA ALA A 401 4.27 1.03 15.68
C ALA A 401 4.89 0.27 14.50
N SER A 402 5.79 -0.68 14.77
CA SER A 402 6.45 -1.49 13.75
C SER A 402 5.47 -2.42 13.06
N ARG A 403 4.55 -3.04 13.80
CA ARG A 403 3.43 -3.80 13.22
C ARG A 403 2.57 -2.91 12.33
N TYR A 404 2.12 -1.77 12.86
CA TYR A 404 1.19 -0.88 12.15
C TYR A 404 1.77 -0.34 10.83
N PHE A 405 3.04 0.11 10.83
CA PHE A 405 3.70 0.69 9.65
C PHE A 405 4.55 -0.30 8.84
N THR A 406 4.56 -1.57 9.23
CA THR A 406 5.35 -2.64 8.60
C THR A 406 6.86 -2.31 8.58
N PHE A 407 7.42 -1.94 9.74
CA PHE A 407 8.86 -1.77 9.91
C PHE A 407 9.45 -3.09 10.45
N PRO A 408 10.57 -3.61 9.90
CA PRO A 408 11.27 -4.72 10.51
C PRO A 408 11.72 -4.33 11.92
N PHE A 409 11.40 -5.15 12.92
CA PHE A 409 11.73 -4.89 14.32
C PHE A 409 12.23 -6.16 14.99
N GLU A 410 13.47 -6.11 15.47
CA GLU A 410 14.09 -7.18 16.24
C GLU A 410 14.23 -6.75 17.69
N GLU A 411 13.38 -7.30 18.56
CA GLU A 411 13.30 -6.89 19.97
C GLU A 411 14.58 -7.22 20.75
N ALA A 412 15.16 -8.40 20.51
CA ALA A 412 16.37 -8.86 21.19
C ALA A 412 17.57 -7.95 20.89
N GLY A 413 17.81 -7.62 19.62
CA GLY A 413 18.86 -6.68 19.23
C GLY A 413 18.67 -5.27 19.82
N LEU A 414 17.42 -4.82 20.02
CA LEU A 414 17.17 -3.55 20.69
C LEU A 414 17.50 -3.61 22.19
N ILE A 415 17.12 -4.68 22.88
CA ILE A 415 17.44 -4.87 24.31
C ILE A 415 18.95 -4.82 24.52
N GLU A 416 19.71 -5.58 23.72
CA GLU A 416 21.18 -5.59 23.81
C GLU A 416 21.78 -4.19 23.58
N ALA A 417 21.25 -3.46 22.59
CA ALA A 417 21.71 -2.09 22.31
C ALA A 417 21.40 -1.11 23.46
N ILE A 418 20.23 -1.24 24.11
CA ILE A 418 19.86 -0.44 25.29
C ILE A 418 20.79 -0.77 26.46
N GLU A 419 21.00 -2.05 26.75
CA GLU A 419 21.88 -2.50 27.84
C GLU A 419 23.30 -1.95 27.69
N LYS A 420 23.85 -2.00 26.48
CA LYS A 420 25.17 -1.46 26.17
C LYS A 420 25.26 0.04 26.44
N GLU A 421 24.27 0.82 26.01
CA GLU A 421 24.23 2.27 26.23
C GLU A 421 24.07 2.63 27.72
N CYS A 422 23.23 1.89 28.42
CA CYS A 422 23.02 1.99 29.87
C CYS A 422 24.31 1.73 30.65
N GLN A 423 25.07 0.68 30.32
CA GLN A 423 26.35 0.36 30.97
C GLN A 423 27.39 1.47 30.80
N ALA A 424 27.41 2.10 29.62
CA ALA A 424 28.31 3.20 29.28
C ALA A 424 27.95 4.54 29.95
N CYS A 425 26.83 4.63 30.68
CA CYS A 425 26.42 5.85 31.40
C CYS A 425 27.15 5.99 32.74
N ASP A 426 27.27 7.23 33.23
CA ASP A 426 27.60 7.49 34.63
C ASP A 426 26.41 7.13 35.53
N PHE A 427 26.67 6.57 36.72
CA PHE A 427 25.63 6.14 37.66
C PHE A 427 24.86 7.31 38.29
N HIS A 428 25.50 8.46 38.48
CA HIS A 428 24.93 9.64 39.14
C HIS A 428 24.40 10.69 38.15
N GLN A 429 24.52 10.44 36.85
CA GLN A 429 24.04 11.32 35.81
C GLN A 429 22.81 10.75 35.13
N ASP A 430 21.78 11.57 34.97
CA ASP A 430 20.61 11.23 34.16
C ASP A 430 20.88 11.56 32.68
N TYR A 431 20.38 10.70 31.80
CA TYR A 431 20.49 10.87 30.35
C TYR A 431 19.12 10.77 29.66
N ARG A 432 18.96 11.54 28.58
CA ARG A 432 17.90 11.35 27.60
C ARG A 432 18.39 10.35 26.56
N LEU A 433 17.66 9.26 26.39
CA LEU A 433 17.90 8.26 25.36
C LEU A 433 16.82 8.38 24.29
N ARG A 434 17.20 8.69 23.05
CA ARG A 434 16.33 8.62 21.88
C ARG A 434 16.71 7.40 21.06
N ILE A 435 15.72 6.57 20.76
CA ILE A 435 15.86 5.37 19.93
C ILE A 435 15.02 5.62 18.67
N SER A 436 15.62 5.42 17.50
CA SER A 436 14.97 5.59 16.20
C SER A 436 15.11 4.31 15.37
N LEU A 437 14.03 3.89 14.72
CA LEU A 437 13.98 2.73 13.84
C LEU A 437 13.56 3.17 12.43
N ASN A 438 14.38 2.86 11.43
CA ASN A 438 14.11 3.21 10.04
C ASN A 438 13.42 2.06 9.28
N LYS A 439 12.97 2.33 8.05
CA LYS A 439 12.24 1.37 7.20
C LYS A 439 13.06 0.13 6.81
N SER A 440 14.40 0.19 6.89
CA SER A 440 15.29 -0.96 6.66
C SER A 440 15.49 -1.82 7.91
N GLY A 441 14.87 -1.49 9.04
CA GLY A 441 15.06 -2.19 10.31
C GLY A 441 16.30 -1.73 11.11
N LYS A 442 17.04 -0.72 10.64
CA LYS A 442 18.22 -0.22 11.35
C LYS A 442 17.77 0.60 12.55
N ILE A 443 18.35 0.26 13.71
CA ILE A 443 18.18 0.97 14.98
C ILE A 443 19.32 1.97 15.16
N GLU A 444 18.98 3.20 15.54
CA GLU A 444 19.93 4.25 15.90
C GLU A 444 19.60 4.77 17.30
N ILE A 445 20.61 4.83 18.18
CA ILE A 445 20.48 5.32 19.55
C ILE A 445 21.28 6.60 19.71
N ASP A 446 20.62 7.65 20.20
CA ASP A 446 21.20 8.95 20.53
C ASP A 446 21.04 9.20 22.03
N ARG A 447 22.17 9.29 22.73
CA ARG A 447 22.24 9.50 24.18
C ARG A 447 22.81 10.88 24.47
N GLN A 448 22.08 11.66 25.27
CA GLN A 448 22.48 13.01 25.66
C GLN A 448 22.31 13.19 27.17
N VAL A 449 23.20 13.97 27.81
CA VAL A 449 23.05 14.34 29.22
C VAL A 449 21.71 15.06 29.40
N LEU A 450 20.91 14.63 30.37
CA LEU A 450 19.62 15.23 30.64
C LEU A 450 19.81 16.54 31.41
N THR A 451 19.62 17.66 30.73
CA THR A 451 19.61 18.98 31.36
C THR A 451 18.20 19.36 31.84
N PRO A 452 18.08 20.14 32.93
CA PRO A 452 16.80 20.72 33.35
C PRO A 452 16.18 21.59 32.24
N LEU A 453 14.85 21.68 32.22
CA LEU A 453 14.16 22.65 31.38
C LEU A 453 14.48 24.07 31.85
N SER A 454 14.69 25.00 30.91
CA SER A 454 14.85 26.40 31.28
C SER A 454 13.52 26.96 31.78
N TYR A 455 13.61 27.98 32.63
CA TYR A 455 12.42 28.72 33.08
C TYR A 455 11.63 29.30 31.89
N SER A 456 12.32 29.83 30.89
CA SER A 456 11.69 30.35 29.67
C SER A 456 10.92 29.27 28.91
N PHE A 457 11.46 28.04 28.87
CA PHE A 457 10.78 26.93 28.21
C PHE A 457 9.48 26.56 28.93
N CYS A 458 9.50 26.51 30.27
CA CYS A 458 8.31 26.24 31.09
C CYS A 458 7.27 27.38 31.10
N GLN A 459 7.56 28.53 30.49
CA GLN A 459 6.53 29.54 30.18
C GLN A 459 5.81 29.13 28.90
N ALA A 460 4.77 28.32 29.05
CA ALA A 460 4.02 27.76 27.95
C ALA A 460 3.17 28.83 27.22
N LYS A 461 3.01 28.63 25.91
CA LYS A 461 2.13 29.40 25.03
C LYS A 461 0.93 28.56 24.62
N LEU A 462 -0.23 29.19 24.50
CA LEU A 462 -1.40 28.58 23.88
C LEU A 462 -1.31 28.66 22.36
N CYS A 463 -1.58 27.56 21.68
CA CYS A 463 -1.59 27.49 20.22
C CYS A 463 -2.85 26.77 19.74
N LEU A 464 -3.57 27.40 18.81
CA LEU A 464 -4.69 26.75 18.13
C LEU A 464 -4.13 25.60 17.29
N GLN A 465 -4.72 24.41 17.43
CA GLN A 465 -4.39 23.26 16.61
C GLN A 465 -5.13 23.36 15.27
N GLU A 466 -4.38 23.67 14.22
CA GLU A 466 -4.89 23.79 12.85
C GLU A 466 -4.65 22.53 12.02
N ALA A 467 -3.78 21.62 12.47
CA ALA A 467 -3.50 20.38 11.77
C ALA A 467 -4.65 19.37 11.93
N ASP A 468 -4.82 18.54 10.92
CA ASP A 468 -5.73 17.39 10.98
C ASP A 468 -5.18 16.32 11.93
N LEU A 469 -5.89 16.12 13.05
CA LEU A 469 -5.54 15.13 14.07
C LEU A 469 -6.05 13.73 13.75
N GLN A 470 -6.90 13.55 12.73
CA GLN A 470 -7.47 12.26 12.33
C GLN A 470 -6.48 11.45 11.48
N GLN A 471 -5.25 11.33 11.99
CA GLN A 471 -4.14 10.68 11.32
C GLN A 471 -3.40 9.76 12.30
N ALA A 472 -2.89 8.64 11.80
CA ALA A 472 -2.13 7.70 12.62
C ALA A 472 -0.89 8.36 13.28
N PHE A 473 -0.27 9.35 12.63
CA PHE A 473 0.90 10.07 13.14
C PHE A 473 0.66 10.81 14.45
N THR A 474 -0.60 11.06 14.81
CA THR A 474 -1.00 11.62 16.10
C THR A 474 -0.86 10.59 17.24
N TYR A 475 -1.13 9.33 16.95
CA TYR A 475 -1.17 8.24 17.94
C TYR A 475 0.11 7.41 18.00
N PHE A 476 0.98 7.53 16.99
CA PHE A 476 2.28 6.89 16.95
C PHE A 476 3.40 7.92 17.01
N LYS A 477 4.38 7.68 17.89
CA LYS A 477 5.52 8.58 18.02
C LYS A 477 6.51 8.34 16.86
N THR A 478 6.54 9.27 15.91
CA THR A 478 7.45 9.21 14.75
C THR A 478 8.26 10.52 14.62
N THR A 479 9.18 10.56 13.67
CA THR A 479 9.84 11.82 13.27
C THR A 479 8.95 12.75 12.46
N HIS A 480 7.84 12.27 11.90
CA HIS A 480 6.88 13.07 11.15
C HIS A 480 5.64 13.36 12.01
N ARG A 481 5.63 14.53 12.64
CA ARG A 481 4.54 15.00 13.51
C ARG A 481 4.21 16.45 13.18
N PRO A 482 3.57 16.72 12.03
CA PRO A 482 3.32 18.08 11.56
C PRO A 482 2.35 18.87 12.46
N HIS A 483 1.56 18.19 13.29
CA HIS A 483 0.68 18.78 14.29
C HIS A 483 1.42 19.33 15.52
N LEU A 484 2.73 19.06 15.66
CA LEU A 484 3.56 19.57 16.76
C LEU A 484 4.74 20.37 16.22
N THR A 485 4.88 21.59 16.74
CA THR A 485 6.05 22.45 16.51
C THR A 485 6.92 22.49 17.77
N MET A 486 8.24 22.39 17.58
CA MET A 486 9.23 22.59 18.65
C MET A 486 9.70 24.04 18.63
N GLY A 487 9.81 24.66 19.80
CA GLY A 487 10.26 26.05 19.92
C GLY A 487 11.07 26.29 21.20
N GLU A 488 11.36 27.56 21.47
CA GLU A 488 12.06 28.00 22.70
C GLU A 488 11.17 27.95 23.94
N GLN A 489 9.86 27.78 23.75
CA GLN A 489 8.83 27.69 24.78
C GLN A 489 7.99 26.44 24.56
N GLU A 490 7.50 25.88 25.66
CA GLU A 490 6.49 24.83 25.61
C GLU A 490 5.21 25.39 24.95
N ILE A 491 4.52 24.54 24.19
CA ILE A 491 3.25 24.89 23.57
C ILE A 491 2.18 23.96 24.14
N ILE A 492 1.05 24.52 24.57
CA ILE A 492 -0.16 23.77 24.90
C ILE A 492 -1.14 23.98 23.75
N TYR A 493 -1.52 22.88 23.10
CA TYR A 493 -2.44 22.92 21.97
C TYR A 493 -3.90 22.86 22.43
N TYR A 494 -4.77 23.55 21.70
CA TYR A 494 -6.21 23.51 21.91
C TYR A 494 -6.97 23.51 20.58
N THR A 495 -8.19 22.99 20.57
CA THR A 495 -9.07 22.93 19.38
C THR A 495 -9.84 24.23 19.18
N VAL A 496 -10.45 24.42 18.00
CA VAL A 496 -11.28 25.61 17.70
C VAL A 496 -12.43 25.81 18.72
N ASP A 497 -12.98 24.73 19.26
CA ASP A 497 -14.01 24.77 20.30
C ASP A 497 -13.46 24.85 21.74
N GLY A 498 -12.16 25.13 21.90
CA GLY A 498 -11.54 25.46 23.17
C GLY A 498 -11.17 24.27 24.06
N LYS A 499 -11.15 23.04 23.53
CA LYS A 499 -10.68 21.86 24.28
C LYS A 499 -9.16 21.79 24.26
N LEU A 500 -8.55 21.53 25.41
CA LEU A 500 -7.11 21.34 25.54
C LEU A 500 -6.70 19.94 25.08
N LEU A 501 -5.50 19.85 24.49
CA LEU A 501 -4.93 18.63 23.91
C LEU A 501 -3.65 18.21 24.65
N GLU A 502 -2.51 18.25 23.97
CA GLU A 502 -1.21 17.89 24.49
C GLU A 502 -0.20 19.05 24.46
N THR A 503 1.00 18.81 24.98
CA THR A 503 2.10 19.78 24.91
C THR A 503 3.06 19.45 23.78
N SER A 504 3.98 20.36 23.43
CA SER A 504 4.94 20.14 22.33
C SER A 504 5.87 18.93 22.55
N ILE A 505 6.15 18.56 23.81
CA ILE A 505 7.03 17.43 24.16
C ILE A 505 6.39 16.35 25.04
N GLY A 506 5.11 16.46 25.38
CA GLY A 506 4.46 15.59 26.37
C GLY A 506 2.94 15.75 26.40
N ASN A 507 2.32 15.19 27.44
CA ASN A 507 0.88 15.31 27.64
C ASN A 507 0.57 16.35 28.72
N LEU A 508 -0.55 17.05 28.57
CA LEU A 508 -1.02 18.04 29.54
C LEU A 508 -1.67 17.36 30.74
N VAL A 509 -1.39 17.87 31.94
CA VAL A 509 -2.05 17.50 33.19
C VAL A 509 -2.41 18.77 33.95
N LEU A 510 -3.66 18.92 34.35
CA LEU A 510 -4.12 20.03 35.19
C LEU A 510 -4.44 19.54 36.59
N LYS A 511 -4.05 20.32 37.60
CA LYS A 511 -4.49 20.10 38.98
C LYS A 511 -5.69 20.98 39.29
N MET A 512 -6.79 20.36 39.70
CA MET A 512 -8.03 21.04 40.08
C MET A 512 -8.68 20.31 41.26
N ASP A 513 -9.11 21.05 42.28
CA ASP A 513 -9.71 20.51 43.50
C ASP A 513 -8.84 19.43 44.16
N GLY A 514 -7.52 19.65 44.17
CA GLY A 514 -6.54 18.69 44.70
C GLY A 514 -6.34 17.41 43.87
N LYS A 515 -7.05 17.22 42.74
CA LYS A 515 -6.93 16.07 41.84
C LYS A 515 -6.22 16.42 40.54
N LEU A 516 -5.62 15.44 39.87
CA LEU A 516 -4.97 15.61 38.57
C LEU A 516 -5.83 15.05 37.44
N TYR A 517 -5.97 15.83 36.37
CA TYR A 517 -6.74 15.47 35.19
C TYR A 517 -5.90 15.61 33.92
N THR A 518 -6.12 14.73 32.94
CA THR A 518 -5.48 14.81 31.61
C THR A 518 -6.52 14.71 30.50
N PRO A 519 -6.35 15.39 29.34
CA PRO A 519 -7.24 15.22 28.21
C PRO A 519 -7.22 13.78 27.68
N PRO A 520 -8.38 13.21 27.27
CA PRO A 520 -8.45 11.83 26.77
C PRO A 520 -7.76 11.67 25.41
N SER A 521 -7.16 10.51 25.16
CA SER A 521 -6.43 10.24 23.91
C SER A 521 -7.31 10.30 22.65
N GLN A 522 -8.61 10.06 22.80
CA GLN A 522 -9.62 10.13 21.74
C GLN A 522 -9.72 11.51 21.07
N LEU A 523 -9.18 12.56 21.69
CA LEU A 523 -9.09 13.90 21.09
C LEU A 523 -7.97 14.04 20.04
N GLY A 524 -7.24 12.96 19.74
CA GLY A 524 -6.10 13.02 18.83
C GLY A 524 -4.85 13.52 19.54
N LEU A 525 -4.37 12.74 20.50
CA LEU A 525 -3.07 12.98 21.14
C LEU A 525 -2.32 11.67 21.40
N LEU A 526 -1.00 11.77 21.50
CA LEU A 526 -0.15 10.61 21.74
C LEU A 526 -0.44 10.01 23.13
N PRO A 527 -0.73 8.70 23.26
CA PRO A 527 -0.76 8.03 24.57
C PRO A 527 0.67 7.91 25.13
N GLY A 528 1.12 8.95 25.84
CA GLY A 528 2.45 9.00 26.44
C GLY A 528 2.65 7.92 27.50
N ILE A 529 3.84 7.29 27.53
CA ILE A 529 4.17 6.23 28.49
C ILE A 529 3.97 6.68 29.94
N TYR A 530 4.43 7.88 30.29
CA TYR A 530 4.30 8.38 31.65
C TYR A 530 2.86 8.78 31.99
N ARG A 531 2.12 9.37 31.04
CA ARG A 531 0.68 9.60 31.19
C ARG A 531 -0.08 8.30 31.45
N GLN A 532 0.23 7.26 30.68
CA GLN A 532 -0.38 5.94 30.83
C GLN A 532 -0.06 5.33 32.20
N HIS A 533 1.18 5.47 32.67
CA HIS A 533 1.56 5.07 34.02
C HIS A 533 0.74 5.77 35.10
N LEU A 534 0.54 7.10 35.01
CA LEU A 534 -0.28 7.86 35.97
C LEU A 534 -1.76 7.46 35.95
N LEU A 535 -2.30 7.11 34.78
CA LEU A 535 -3.67 6.60 34.64
C LEU A 535 -3.82 5.21 35.28
N GLU A 536 -2.86 4.32 35.03
CA GLU A 536 -2.84 2.95 35.57
C GLU A 536 -2.62 2.91 37.08
N SER A 537 -1.85 3.86 37.63
CA SER A 537 -1.67 4.02 39.08
C SER A 537 -2.84 4.73 39.77
N GLY A 538 -3.77 5.32 39.00
CA GLY A 538 -4.90 6.10 39.53
C GLY A 538 -4.51 7.48 40.06
N GLU A 539 -3.31 7.98 39.73
CA GLU A 539 -2.83 9.31 40.11
C GLU A 539 -3.48 10.43 39.27
N VAL A 540 -3.91 10.10 38.04
CA VAL A 540 -4.58 11.01 37.10
C VAL A 540 -5.89 10.36 36.61
N GLU A 541 -6.91 11.18 36.36
CA GLU A 541 -8.16 10.79 35.70
C GLU A 541 -8.28 11.46 34.31
N GLU A 542 -8.87 10.78 33.32
CA GLU A 542 -9.17 11.41 32.04
C GLU A 542 -10.39 12.35 32.16
N LYS A 543 -10.27 13.58 31.67
CA LYS A 543 -11.36 14.56 31.60
C LYS A 543 -11.18 15.42 30.35
N ILE A 544 -12.26 15.76 29.65
CA ILE A 544 -12.18 16.79 28.59
C ILE A 544 -11.93 18.13 29.30
N LEU A 545 -10.74 18.68 29.11
CA LEU A 545 -10.31 19.95 29.69
C LEU A 545 -10.49 21.07 28.66
N THR A 546 -10.80 22.27 29.13
CA THR A 546 -11.04 23.46 28.31
C THR A 546 -10.11 24.60 28.69
N ILE A 547 -10.04 25.66 27.86
CA ILE A 547 -9.30 26.88 28.21
C ILE A 547 -9.76 27.45 29.56
N SER A 548 -11.07 27.40 29.86
CA SER A 548 -11.58 27.84 31.16
C SER A 548 -11.10 26.97 32.33
N ASP A 549 -10.94 25.65 32.14
CA ASP A 549 -10.32 24.78 33.16
C ASP A 549 -8.85 25.15 33.38
N LEU A 550 -8.14 25.59 32.33
CA LEU A 550 -6.75 26.03 32.43
C LEU A 550 -6.59 27.27 33.32
N GLU A 551 -7.49 28.24 33.17
CA GLU A 551 -7.51 29.48 33.95
C GLU A 551 -7.82 29.23 35.44
N LEU A 552 -8.61 28.19 35.72
CA LEU A 552 -9.02 27.80 37.07
C LEU A 552 -8.08 26.77 37.72
N ALA A 553 -7.08 26.26 37.00
CA ALA A 553 -6.20 25.22 37.49
C ALA A 553 -5.29 25.73 38.64
N GLU A 554 -5.18 24.94 39.70
CA GLU A 554 -4.25 25.19 40.81
C GLU A 554 -2.79 25.11 40.35
N ALA A 555 -2.52 24.22 39.40
CA ALA A 555 -1.22 24.03 38.79
C ALA A 555 -1.37 23.39 37.40
N ILE A 556 -0.46 23.73 36.51
CA ILE A 556 -0.41 23.21 35.14
C ILE A 556 0.87 22.41 35.01
N TYR A 557 0.77 21.17 34.54
CA TYR A 557 1.92 20.29 34.34
C TYR A 557 1.96 19.80 32.89
N GLY A 558 3.16 19.69 32.35
CA GLY A 558 3.44 18.76 31.27
C GLY A 558 3.96 17.44 31.85
N CYS A 559 3.77 16.35 31.11
CA CYS A 559 4.31 15.06 31.53
C CYS A 559 4.87 14.23 30.36
N ASN A 560 6.02 13.56 30.58
CA ASN A 560 6.56 12.57 29.65
C ASN A 560 7.55 11.61 30.34
N ALA A 561 7.90 10.52 29.65
CA ALA A 561 8.80 9.47 30.19
C ALA A 561 10.24 9.93 30.44
N VAL A 562 10.64 11.10 29.94
CA VAL A 562 11.99 11.64 30.15
C VAL A 562 12.04 12.48 31.43
N ARG A 563 10.98 13.23 31.73
CA ARG A 563 10.99 14.27 32.77
C ARG A 563 10.03 14.01 33.93
N GLY A 564 9.15 13.01 33.83
CA GLY A 564 8.03 12.87 34.76
C GLY A 564 7.06 14.04 34.61
N LEU A 565 6.48 14.50 35.71
CA LEU A 565 5.73 15.76 35.79
C LEU A 565 6.70 16.95 35.86
N TYR A 566 6.46 17.98 35.06
CA TYR A 566 7.15 19.26 35.13
C TYR A 566 6.13 20.39 35.08
N GLU A 567 6.30 21.38 35.96
CA GLU A 567 5.37 22.49 36.09
C GLU A 567 5.53 23.50 34.96
N LEU A 568 4.40 24.04 34.52
CA LEU A 568 4.27 25.01 33.45
C LEU A 568 3.56 26.25 34.00
N SER A 569 3.90 27.40 33.44
CA SER A 569 3.18 28.65 33.64
C SER A 569 2.69 29.15 32.30
N VAL A 570 1.48 29.68 32.23
CA VAL A 570 0.91 30.29 31.01
C VAL A 570 0.86 31.79 31.24
N LYS A 571 1.43 32.58 30.34
CA LYS A 571 1.27 34.05 30.39
C LYS A 571 -0.08 34.40 29.77
N GLU A 572 -0.88 35.19 30.48
CA GLU A 572 -1.95 35.98 29.85
C GLU A 572 -1.31 36.85 28.77
N ASN A 573 -1.81 36.75 27.54
CA ASN A 573 -1.40 37.64 26.45
C ASN A 573 -2.11 38.99 26.57
#